data_AF-A0A646KEK2-F1
#
_entry.id   AF-A0A646KEK2-F1
#
_cell.length_a   1.000
_cell.length_b   1.000
_cell.length_c   1.000
_cell.angle_alpha   90.00
_cell.angle_beta   90.00
_cell.angle_gamma   90.00
#
_symmetry.space_group_name_H-M   'P 1'
#
loop_
_entity.id
_entity.type
_entity.pdbx_description
1 polymer ?
#
loop_
_entity_poly.entity_id
_entity_poly.type
_entity_poly.pdbx_seq_one_letter_code
_entity_poly.pdbx_strand_id
1 'polypeptide(L)'
;MSETTYSIGEGPATRVSLSLPEGTADAIRARVGKREFSAFIAAAVERELRGQVLDEYLADYESRKGPVSEQTRQRARQVFDEVFAEEDQWPAAS
;
A
#
# COMPACT_ATOMS: atom_id res chain seq x y z
N MET A 1 11.91 -20.82 -21.82
CA MET A 1 11.78 -19.35 -21.66
C MET A 1 11.20 -19.14 -20.29
N SER A 2 11.96 -18.55 -19.36
CA SER A 2 11.46 -18.23 -18.02
C SER A 2 10.37 -17.18 -18.16
N GLU A 3 9.13 -17.54 -17.80
CA GLU A 3 8.08 -16.55 -17.58
C GLU A 3 8.59 -15.58 -16.51
N THR A 4 8.75 -14.32 -16.89
CA THR A 4 9.10 -13.28 -15.93
C THR A 4 7.81 -12.92 -15.21
N THR A 5 7.65 -13.43 -13.99
CA THR A 5 6.52 -13.05 -13.11
C THR A 5 6.81 -11.69 -12.51
N TYR A 6 5.99 -10.69 -12.82
CA TYR A 6 6.06 -9.37 -12.21
C TYR A 6 5.23 -9.33 -10.91
N SER A 7 5.78 -8.69 -9.87
CA SER A 7 5.01 -8.36 -8.66
C SER A 7 4.10 -7.15 -8.90
N ILE A 8 3.22 -6.84 -7.93
CA ILE A 8 2.35 -5.65 -8.02
C ILE A 8 3.20 -4.39 -8.16
N GLY A 9 2.96 -3.62 -9.22
CA GLY A 9 3.69 -2.38 -9.54
C GLY A 9 5.02 -2.58 -10.29
N GLU A 10 5.37 -3.82 -10.62
CA GLU A 10 6.57 -4.13 -11.40
C GLU A 10 6.26 -4.39 -12.88
N GLY A 11 7.28 -4.23 -13.72
CA GLY A 11 7.20 -4.52 -15.15
C GLY A 11 6.81 -3.34 -16.03
N PRO A 12 6.73 -3.56 -17.35
CA PRO A 12 6.42 -2.52 -18.31
C PRO A 12 4.94 -2.09 -18.22
N ALA A 13 4.69 -0.80 -18.38
CA ALA A 13 3.33 -0.26 -18.41
C ALA A 13 2.52 -0.88 -19.56
N THR A 14 1.40 -1.51 -19.23
CA THR A 14 0.46 -2.09 -20.18
C THR A 14 -0.79 -1.23 -20.27
N ARG A 15 -1.19 -0.84 -21.49
CA ARG A 15 -2.41 -0.06 -21.69
C ARG A 15 -3.63 -0.95 -21.47
N VAL A 16 -4.43 -0.58 -20.49
CA VAL A 16 -5.73 -1.21 -20.20
C VAL A 16 -6.84 -0.18 -20.37
N SER A 17 -8.03 -0.63 -20.80
CA SER A 17 -9.23 0.23 -20.90
C SER A 17 -10.14 -0.06 -19.72
N LEU A 18 -10.55 0.98 -19.01
CA LEU A 18 -11.46 0.91 -17.87
C LEU A 18 -12.36 2.15 -17.85
N SER A 19 -13.52 2.01 -17.24
CA SER A 19 -14.48 3.10 -17.06
C SER A 19 -14.44 3.60 -15.63
N LEU A 20 -14.48 4.93 -15.47
CA LEU A 20 -14.69 5.60 -14.18
C LEU A 20 -15.92 6.49 -14.30
N PRO A 21 -16.65 6.72 -13.19
CA PRO A 21 -17.63 7.79 -13.15
C PRO A 21 -16.97 9.12 -13.57
N GLU A 22 -17.66 9.90 -14.40
CA GLU A 22 -17.14 11.15 -14.97
C GLU A 22 -16.64 12.10 -13.88
N GLY A 23 -17.45 12.31 -12.83
CA GLY A 23 -17.07 13.14 -11.70
C GLY A 23 -15.79 12.67 -10.97
N THR A 24 -15.55 11.36 -10.91
CA THR A 24 -14.31 10.81 -10.34
C THR A 24 -13.12 11.10 -11.25
N ALA A 25 -13.26 10.90 -12.56
CA ALA A 25 -12.20 11.21 -13.50
C ALA A 25 -11.85 12.71 -13.47
N ASP A 26 -12.85 13.59 -13.39
CA ASP A 26 -12.62 15.03 -13.35
C ASP A 26 -11.99 15.48 -12.03
N ALA A 27 -12.42 14.92 -10.90
CA ALA A 27 -11.80 15.19 -9.60
C ALA A 27 -10.31 14.79 -9.59
N ILE A 28 -9.96 13.65 -10.19
CA ILE A 28 -8.57 13.22 -10.32
C ILE A 28 -7.79 14.19 -11.22
N ARG A 29 -8.31 14.52 -12.41
CA ARG A 29 -7.66 15.46 -13.32
C ARG A 29 -7.43 16.83 -12.70
N ALA A 30 -8.39 17.33 -11.91
CA ALA A 30 -8.26 18.59 -11.20
C ALA A 30 -7.17 18.53 -10.12
N ARG A 31 -6.99 17.38 -9.46
CA ARG A 31 -6.02 17.21 -8.38
C ARG A 31 -4.58 16.96 -8.86
N VAL A 32 -4.38 16.13 -9.87
CA VAL A 32 -3.02 15.69 -10.31
C VAL A 32 -2.64 16.18 -11.71
N GLY A 33 -3.58 16.75 -12.46
CA GLY A 33 -3.38 17.12 -13.86
C GLY A 33 -3.49 15.94 -14.83
N LYS A 34 -3.49 16.25 -16.14
CA LYS A 34 -3.74 15.24 -17.19
C LYS A 34 -2.60 14.23 -17.35
N ARG A 35 -1.35 14.65 -17.13
CA ARG A 35 -0.15 13.82 -17.34
C ARG A 35 0.05 12.79 -16.23
N GLU A 36 -0.40 13.10 -15.02
CA GLU A 36 -0.25 12.24 -13.85
C GLU A 36 -1.47 11.34 -13.59
N PHE A 37 -2.50 11.40 -14.46
CA PHE A 37 -3.73 10.64 -14.26
C PHE A 37 -3.47 9.13 -14.15
N SER A 38 -2.71 8.57 -15.10
CA SER A 38 -2.41 7.15 -15.13
C SER A 38 -1.52 6.74 -13.96
N ALA A 39 -0.53 7.56 -13.59
CA ALA A 39 0.35 7.30 -12.46
C ALA A 39 -0.43 7.31 -11.12
N PHE A 40 -1.36 8.26 -10.97
CA PHE A 40 -2.22 8.31 -9.80
C PHE A 40 -3.11 7.08 -9.66
N ILE A 41 -3.75 6.65 -10.76
CA ILE A 41 -4.57 5.44 -10.76
C ILE A 41 -3.74 4.20 -10.46
N ALA A 42 -2.58 4.05 -11.11
CA ALA A 42 -1.67 2.92 -10.85
C ALA A 42 -1.29 2.86 -9.37
N ALA A 43 -0.79 3.96 -8.79
CA ALA A 43 -0.40 3.99 -7.39
C ALA A 43 -1.57 3.72 -6.43
N ALA A 44 -2.78 4.16 -6.77
CA ALA A 44 -3.98 3.89 -5.97
C ALA A 44 -4.35 2.40 -6.01
N VAL A 45 -4.38 1.80 -7.20
CA VAL A 45 -4.73 0.39 -7.40
C VAL A 45 -3.66 -0.54 -6.80
N GLU A 46 -2.38 -0.23 -6.99
CA GLU A 46 -1.29 -1.00 -6.40
C GLU A 46 -1.31 -0.99 -4.87
N ARG A 47 -1.63 0.17 -4.26
CA ARG A 47 -1.79 0.26 -2.80
C ARG A 47 -2.96 -0.58 -2.32
N GLU A 48 -4.09 -0.53 -3.02
CA GLU A 48 -5.28 -1.32 -2.70
C GLU A 48 -4.99 -2.82 -2.78
N LEU A 49 -4.40 -3.28 -3.89
CA LEU A 49 -4.06 -4.70 -4.07
C LEU A 49 -3.06 -5.19 -3.03
N ARG A 50 -2.02 -4.41 -2.73
CA ARG A 50 -1.07 -4.76 -1.65
C ARG A 50 -1.75 -4.82 -0.28
N GLY A 51 -2.72 -3.94 -0.03
CA GLY A 51 -3.55 -3.97 1.18
C GLY A 51 -4.36 -5.27 1.28
N GLN A 52 -5.07 -5.64 0.22
CA GLN A 52 -5.85 -6.89 0.17
C GLN A 52 -4.99 -8.13 0.41
N VAL A 53 -3.82 -8.21 -0.23
CA VAL A 53 -2.87 -9.30 0.00
C VAL A 53 -2.41 -9.34 1.46
N LEU A 54 -2.11 -8.18 2.06
CA LEU A 54 -1.71 -8.10 3.46
C LEU A 54 -2.84 -8.54 4.41
N ASP A 55 -4.08 -8.13 4.12
CA ASP A 55 -5.25 -8.51 4.91
C ASP A 55 -5.48 -10.02 4.86
N GLU A 56 -5.32 -10.65 3.70
CA GLU A 56 -5.38 -12.11 3.55
C GLU A 56 -4.31 -12.81 4.40
N TYR A 57 -3.07 -12.34 4.35
CA TYR A 57 -1.98 -12.90 5.17
C TYR A 57 -2.23 -12.73 6.68
N LEU A 58 -2.76 -11.57 7.09
CA LEU A 58 -3.07 -11.30 8.49
C LEU A 58 -4.22 -12.20 8.97
N ALA A 59 -5.27 -12.35 8.17
CA ALA A 59 -6.39 -13.23 8.48
C ALA A 59 -5.96 -14.69 8.60
N ASP A 60 -5.09 -15.18 7.70
CA ASP A 60 -4.52 -16.52 7.80
C ASP A 60 -3.69 -16.69 9.10
N TYR A 61 -2.84 -15.71 9.42
CA TYR A 61 -2.06 -15.74 10.66
C TYR A 61 -2.96 -15.81 11.90
N GLU A 62 -3.97 -14.94 12.00
CA GLU A 62 -4.91 -14.90 13.12
C GLU A 62 -5.74 -16.19 13.21
N SER A 63 -6.11 -16.78 12.07
CA SER A 63 -6.81 -18.07 12.06
C SER A 63 -5.97 -19.20 12.70
N ARG A 64 -4.65 -19.17 12.50
CA ARG A 64 -3.71 -20.20 12.98
C ARG A 64 -3.22 -19.96 14.40
N LYS A 65 -3.18 -18.70 14.85
CA LYS A 65 -2.51 -18.30 16.10
C LYS A 65 -3.42 -17.59 17.10
N GLY A 66 -4.62 -17.21 16.68
CA GLY A 66 -5.48 -16.27 17.40
C GLY A 66 -5.07 -14.81 17.18
N PRO A 67 -5.94 -13.87 17.53
CA PRO A 67 -5.64 -12.43 17.42
C PRO A 67 -4.53 -12.03 18.40
N VAL A 68 -3.76 -11.00 18.04
CA VAL A 68 -2.74 -10.44 18.93
C VAL A 68 -3.41 -9.80 20.15
N SER A 69 -3.00 -10.21 21.35
CA SER A 69 -3.59 -9.68 22.59
C SER A 69 -3.33 -8.18 22.75
N GLU A 70 -4.26 -7.50 23.42
CA GLU A 70 -4.15 -6.07 23.71
C GLU A 70 -2.88 -5.75 24.53
N GLN A 71 -2.54 -6.59 25.50
CA GLN A 71 -1.33 -6.43 26.29
C GLN A 71 -0.06 -6.49 25.42
N THR A 72 0.00 -7.42 24.46
CA THR A 72 1.13 -7.53 23.53
C THR A 72 1.21 -6.31 22.63
N ARG A 73 0.06 -5.81 22.13
CA ARG A 73 0.01 -4.58 21.32
C ARG A 73 0.50 -3.35 22.09
N GLN A 74 0.06 -3.19 23.34
CA GLN A 74 0.50 -2.08 24.20
C GLN A 74 1.99 -2.16 24.51
N ARG A 75 2.51 -3.36 24.81
CA ARG A 75 3.94 -3.55 25.04
C ARG A 75 4.77 -3.24 23.78
N ALA A 76 4.32 -3.70 22.61
CA ALA A 76 4.97 -3.38 21.34
C ALA A 76 4.98 -1.88 21.08
N ARG A 77 3.86 -1.18 21.37
CA ARG A 77 3.78 0.27 21.22
C ARG A 77 4.73 1.00 22.15
N GLN A 78 4.84 0.59 23.41
CA GLN A 78 5.79 1.16 24.37
C GLN A 78 7.23 1.04 23.87
N VAL A 79 7.62 -0.15 23.39
CA VAL A 79 8.98 -0.37 22.86
C VAL A 79 9.22 0.49 21.62
N PHE A 80 8.24 0.59 20.72
CA PHE A 80 8.34 1.45 19.55
C PHE A 80 8.53 2.91 19.96
N ASP A 81 7.67 3.43 20.84
CA ASP A 81 7.75 4.81 21.30
C ASP A 81 9.06 5.09 22.06
N GLU A 82 9.57 4.15 22.87
CA GLU A 82 10.86 4.27 23.56
C GLU A 82 12.03 4.38 22.59
N VAL A 83 12.11 3.47 21.60
CA VAL A 83 13.19 3.45 20.61
C VAL A 83 13.17 4.72 19.75
N PHE A 84 11.98 5.20 19.37
CA PHE A 84 11.83 6.35 18.49
C PHE A 84 11.62 7.68 19.24
N ALA A 85 11.66 7.70 20.58
CA ALA A 85 11.60 8.93 21.37
C ALA A 85 12.92 9.72 21.37
N GLU A 86 14.04 9.06 21.07
CA GLU A 86 15.38 9.67 21.10
C GLU A 86 15.88 10.15 19.72
N GLU A 87 15.22 9.79 18.61
CA GLU A 87 15.68 10.11 17.25
C GLU A 87 14.86 11.23 16.58
N ASP A 88 15.39 12.45 16.62
CA ASP A 88 14.99 13.58 15.76
C ASP A 88 15.51 13.44 14.30
N GLN A 89 15.95 12.23 13.92
CA GLN A 89 16.61 11.95 12.64
C GLN A 89 16.13 10.61 12.09
N TRP A 90 15.00 10.63 11.39
CA TRP A 90 14.79 9.64 10.35
C TRP A 90 15.71 10.01 9.18
N PRO A 91 16.62 9.12 8.70
CA PRO A 91 17.27 9.36 7.42
C PRO A 91 16.16 9.30 6.36
N ALA A 92 15.73 10.47 5.88
CA ALA A 92 14.83 10.55 4.75
C ALA A 92 15.41 9.64 3.65
N ALA A 93 14.69 8.56 3.34
CA ALA A 93 15.05 7.66 2.26
C ALA A 93 15.20 8.51 1.00
N SER A 94 16.45 8.68 0.56
CA SER A 94 16.84 9.41 -0.65
C SER A 94 16.67 8.54 -1.88
#